data_AF-A0A2T2T2T2-F1
#
_entry.id   AF-A0A2T2T2T2-F1
#
_cell.length_a   1.000
_cell.length_b   1.000
_cell.length_c   1.000
_cell.angle_alpha   90.00
_cell.angle_beta   90.00
_cell.angle_gamma   90.00
#
_symmetry.space_group_name_H-M   'P 1'
#
loop_
_entity.id
_entity.type
_entity.pdbx_description
1 polymer ?
#
loop_
_entity_poly.entity_id
_entity_poly.type
_entity_poly.pdbx_seq_one_letter_code
_entity_poly.pdbx_strand_id
1 'polypeptide(L)'
;MSLRYLWGAEGREEGRSFLRFIIYVAIGGVTLGVTALLLALAIVRGFSEEIEEKIVGFGAHVQVSSYVQDDPLEQGTSLQAQLRQMDGVSSVSPVIEQPVLLRRSREAIDGVVLLGMDQFPSYLETRLMAGGTTFPGDGGRPGLVVGQELATRLGLDVGDRVTLFALQQGEAGMAMRGQRPRVKQFRVRGVYDTSLQDIDEVY
;
A
#
# COMPACT_ATOMS: atom_id res chain seq x y z
N MET A 1 25.71 -34.67 -79.75
CA MET A 1 26.85 -34.30 -78.89
C MET A 1 26.46 -33.10 -78.02
N SER A 2 25.46 -33.25 -77.12
CA SER A 2 24.91 -32.13 -76.35
C SER A 2 24.36 -32.48 -74.96
N LEU A 3 24.24 -33.76 -74.58
CA LEU A 3 23.70 -34.14 -73.27
C LEU A 3 24.68 -33.98 -72.10
N ARG A 4 25.93 -33.58 -72.34
CA ARG A 4 26.98 -33.54 -71.30
C ARG A 4 26.95 -32.31 -70.39
N TYR A 5 26.02 -31.38 -70.60
CA TYR A 5 25.92 -30.13 -69.82
C TYR A 5 24.76 -30.09 -68.82
N LEU A 6 23.85 -31.09 -68.82
CA LEU A 6 22.70 -31.08 -67.91
C LEU A 6 22.99 -31.67 -66.51
N TRP A 7 24.16 -32.30 -66.30
CA TRP A 7 24.49 -32.94 -65.02
C TRP A 7 25.36 -32.08 -64.07
N GLY A 8 25.61 -30.82 -64.38
CA GLY A 8 26.41 -29.92 -63.54
C GLY A 8 25.65 -29.19 -62.43
N ALA A 9 24.33 -29.39 -62.30
CA ALA A 9 23.46 -28.59 -61.42
C ALA A 9 23.09 -29.28 -60.10
N GLU A 10 23.74 -30.39 -59.74
CA GLU A 10 23.67 -30.92 -58.37
C GLU A 10 24.52 -30.03 -57.45
N GLY A 11 23.93 -28.89 -57.08
CA GLY A 11 24.44 -27.97 -56.10
C GLY A 11 24.68 -28.67 -54.77
N ARG A 12 25.96 -28.99 -54.53
CA ARG A 12 26.66 -29.13 -53.24
C ARG A 12 25.74 -29.16 -52.03
N GLU A 13 25.38 -30.36 -51.58
CA GLU A 13 24.58 -30.57 -50.37
C GLU A 13 25.20 -29.92 -49.12
N GLU A 14 26.54 -29.81 -49.10
CA GLU A 14 27.32 -29.13 -48.06
C GLU A 14 26.93 -27.65 -47.86
N GLY A 15 26.61 -26.93 -48.95
CA GLY A 15 26.23 -25.51 -48.87
C GLY A 15 24.88 -25.28 -48.18
N ARG A 16 23.95 -26.23 -48.30
CA ARG A 16 22.62 -26.15 -47.64
C ARG A 16 22.71 -26.36 -46.14
N SER A 17 23.61 -27.22 -45.67
CA SER A 17 23.83 -27.47 -44.24
C SER A 17 24.47 -26.26 -43.54
N PHE A 18 25.48 -25.65 -44.18
CA PHE A 18 26.14 -24.45 -43.65
C PHE A 18 25.19 -23.24 -43.55
N LEU A 19 24.34 -23.04 -44.57
CA LEU A 19 23.31 -21.99 -44.52
C LEU A 19 22.30 -22.21 -43.40
N ARG A 20 21.86 -23.45 -43.15
CA ARG A 20 20.94 -23.78 -42.05
C ARG A 20 21.55 -23.47 -40.68
N PHE A 21 22.84 -23.78 -40.48
CA PHE A 21 23.54 -23.47 -39.24
C PHE A 21 23.53 -21.96 -38.93
N ILE A 22 23.87 -21.12 -39.91
CA ILE A 22 23.88 -19.66 -39.75
C ILE A 22 22.48 -19.14 -39.40
N ILE A 23 21.45 -19.66 -40.07
CA ILE A 23 20.05 -19.28 -39.81
C ILE A 23 19.67 -19.61 -38.36
N TYR A 24 20.02 -20.78 -37.83
CA TYR A 24 19.72 -21.14 -36.44
C TYR A 24 20.45 -20.25 -35.43
N VAL A 25 21.73 -19.93 -35.68
CA VAL A 25 22.49 -19.02 -34.81
C VAL A 25 21.90 -17.61 -34.84
N ALA A 26 21.52 -17.12 -36.02
CA ALA A 26 20.89 -15.81 -36.17
C ALA A 26 19.53 -15.74 -35.45
N ILE A 27 18.67 -16.76 -35.64
CA ILE A 27 17.39 -16.86 -34.94
C ILE A 27 17.61 -16.92 -33.43
N GLY A 28 18.53 -17.77 -32.95
CA GLY A 28 18.83 -17.90 -31.53
C GLY A 28 19.31 -16.58 -30.91
N GLY A 29 20.17 -15.85 -31.61
CA GLY A 29 20.64 -14.52 -31.17
C GLY A 29 19.50 -13.50 -31.09
N VAL A 30 18.65 -13.44 -32.11
CA VAL A 30 17.49 -12.53 -32.12
C VAL A 30 16.49 -12.91 -31.04
N THR A 31 16.18 -14.21 -30.87
CA THR A 31 15.28 -14.68 -29.82
C THR A 31 15.79 -14.31 -28.45
N LEU A 32 17.06 -14.58 -28.13
CA LEU A 32 17.64 -14.22 -26.83
C LEU A 32 17.62 -12.70 -26.59
N GLY A 33 17.96 -11.90 -27.61
CA GLY A 33 17.92 -10.44 -27.51
C GLY A 33 16.52 -9.90 -27.26
N VAL A 34 15.52 -10.39 -27.99
CA VAL A 34 14.12 -9.99 -27.83
C VAL A 34 13.58 -10.46 -26.48
N THR A 35 13.87 -11.69 -26.04
CA THR A 35 13.44 -12.20 -24.73
C THR A 35 14.02 -11.35 -23.59
N ALA A 36 15.31 -11.00 -23.63
CA ALA A 36 15.92 -10.15 -22.63
C ALA A 36 15.25 -8.76 -22.57
N LEU A 37 14.93 -8.18 -23.73
CA LEU A 37 14.27 -6.88 -23.82
C LEU A 37 12.82 -6.93 -23.31
N LEU A 38 12.09 -8.00 -23.63
CA LEU A 38 10.73 -8.22 -23.11
C LEU A 38 10.73 -8.42 -21.59
N LEU A 39 11.68 -9.17 -21.05
CA LEU A 39 11.83 -9.35 -19.59
C LEU A 39 12.11 -8.02 -18.90
N ALA A 40 13.04 -7.21 -19.42
CA ALA A 40 13.34 -5.90 -18.87
C ALA A 40 12.09 -5.00 -18.85
N LEU A 41 11.33 -4.98 -19.95
CA LEU A 41 10.09 -4.21 -20.04
C LEU A 41 9.03 -4.72 -19.06
N ALA A 42 8.88 -6.04 -18.92
CA ALA A 42 7.94 -6.65 -18.01
C ALA A 42 8.25 -6.31 -16.54
N ILE A 43 9.54 -6.35 -16.16
CA ILE A 43 9.98 -5.97 -14.81
C ILE A 43 9.67 -4.50 -14.52
N VAL A 44 10.01 -3.60 -15.45
CA VAL A 44 9.73 -2.16 -15.25
C VAL A 44 8.24 -1.91 -15.14
N ARG A 45 7.42 -2.52 -16.01
CA ARG A 45 5.96 -2.35 -15.97
C ARG A 45 5.33 -2.92 -14.69
N GLY A 46 5.66 -4.15 -14.33
CA GLY A 46 5.12 -4.77 -13.11
C GLY A 46 5.52 -4.01 -11.86
N PHE A 47 6.76 -3.51 -11.80
CA PHE A 47 7.21 -2.67 -10.69
C PHE A 47 6.47 -1.32 -10.63
N SER A 48 6.24 -0.68 -11.79
CA SER A 48 5.45 0.56 -11.85
C SER A 48 4.01 0.36 -11.39
N GLU A 49 3.35 -0.72 -11.84
CA GLU A 49 2.00 -1.07 -11.41
C GLU A 49 1.94 -1.34 -9.89
N GLU A 50 2.91 -2.08 -9.36
CA GLU A 50 3.00 -2.36 -7.92
C GLU A 50 3.19 -1.09 -7.08
N ILE A 51 4.07 -0.17 -7.53
CA ILE A 51 4.27 1.12 -6.86
C ILE A 51 3.00 1.96 -6.93
N GLU A 52 2.38 2.05 -8.10
CA GLU A 52 1.17 2.85 -8.32
C GLU A 52 0.03 2.36 -7.43
N GLU A 53 -0.22 1.05 -7.41
CA GLU A 53 -1.25 0.44 -6.55
C GLU A 53 -0.98 0.71 -5.07
N LYS A 54 0.27 0.60 -4.63
CA LYS A 54 0.65 0.83 -3.23
C LYS A 54 0.53 2.29 -2.80
N ILE A 55 0.95 3.24 -3.65
CA ILE A 55 0.88 4.68 -3.35
C ILE A 55 -0.58 5.16 -3.35
N VAL A 56 -1.34 4.78 -4.37
CA VAL A 56 -2.72 5.27 -4.58
C VAL A 56 -3.72 4.51 -3.72
N GLY A 57 -3.44 3.26 -3.38
CA GLY A 57 -4.36 2.42 -2.62
C GLY A 57 -4.47 2.80 -1.15
N PHE A 58 -3.35 3.14 -0.50
CA PHE A 58 -3.36 3.59 0.90
C PHE A 58 -3.59 5.10 1.02
N GLY A 59 -3.04 5.90 0.09
CA GLY A 59 -3.16 7.35 0.10
C GLY A 59 -4.48 7.85 -0.50
N ALA A 60 -4.95 9.02 -0.05
CA ALA A 60 -5.97 9.75 -0.79
C ALA A 60 -5.32 10.44 -2.00
N HIS A 61 -5.97 10.40 -3.17
CA HIS A 61 -5.51 11.12 -4.37
C HIS A 61 -5.29 12.62 -4.12
N VAL A 62 -6.10 13.20 -3.24
CA VAL A 62 -6.01 14.58 -2.80
C VAL A 62 -6.27 14.61 -1.30
N GLN A 63 -5.35 15.19 -0.54
CA GLN A 63 -5.55 15.51 0.87
C GLN A 63 -5.78 17.01 1.02
N VAL A 64 -6.78 17.35 1.83
CA VAL A 64 -7.07 18.73 2.22
C VAL A 64 -6.76 18.83 3.69
N SER A 65 -5.86 19.74 4.06
CA SER A 65 -5.45 20.00 5.44
C SER A 65 -5.55 21.49 5.74
N SER A 66 -5.53 21.84 7.04
CA SER A 66 -5.41 23.23 7.44
C SER A 66 -4.08 23.81 6.94
N TYR A 67 -4.06 25.12 6.70
CA TYR A 67 -2.84 25.85 6.38
C TYR A 67 -1.91 25.95 7.59
N VAL A 68 -2.48 26.03 8.79
CA VAL A 68 -1.73 25.97 10.04
C VAL A 68 -1.51 24.50 10.38
N GLN A 69 -0.25 24.13 10.57
CA GLN A 69 0.13 22.75 10.87
C GLN A 69 -0.49 22.31 12.21
N ASP A 70 -1.03 21.09 12.23
CA ASP A 70 -1.70 20.46 13.37
C ASP A 70 -3.01 21.12 13.84
N ASP A 71 -3.50 22.15 13.13
CA ASP A 71 -4.83 22.72 13.39
C ASP A 71 -5.93 21.91 12.69
N PRO A 72 -7.04 21.60 13.39
CA PRO A 72 -8.19 20.98 12.77
C PRO A 72 -8.78 21.85 11.65
N LEU A 73 -9.27 21.23 10.59
CA LEU A 73 -10.07 21.92 9.59
C LEU A 73 -11.36 22.46 10.21
N GLU A 74 -11.52 23.78 10.20
CA GLU A 74 -12.78 24.40 10.57
C GLU A 74 -13.87 24.04 9.55
N GLN A 75 -15.08 23.77 10.03
CA GLN A 75 -16.25 23.47 9.19
C GLN A 75 -16.09 22.24 8.28
N GLY A 76 -15.33 21.22 8.71
CA GLY A 76 -15.06 20.01 7.92
C GLY A 76 -16.32 19.34 7.32
N THR A 77 -17.46 19.36 8.01
CA THR A 77 -18.73 18.81 7.48
C THR A 77 -19.27 19.58 6.27
N SER A 78 -19.23 20.91 6.29
CA SER A 78 -19.73 21.71 5.16
C SER A 78 -18.78 21.60 3.97
N LEU A 79 -17.46 21.61 4.24
CA LEU A 79 -16.44 21.39 3.21
C LEU A 79 -16.59 20.00 2.58
N GLN A 80 -16.76 18.95 3.37
CA GLN A 80 -17.02 17.60 2.88
C GLN A 80 -18.24 17.55 1.93
N ALA A 81 -19.33 18.23 2.29
CA ALA A 81 -20.53 18.27 1.45
C ALA A 81 -20.28 19.00 0.12
N GLN A 82 -19.50 20.09 0.13
CA GLN A 82 -19.12 20.82 -1.08
C GLN A 82 -18.19 19.99 -1.97
N LEU A 83 -17.17 19.34 -1.39
CA LEU A 83 -16.22 18.50 -2.12
C LEU A 83 -16.94 17.34 -2.83
N ARG A 84 -17.93 16.72 -2.19
CA ARG A 84 -18.74 15.64 -2.79
C ARG A 84 -19.57 16.07 -4.00
N GLN A 85 -19.83 17.37 -4.17
CA GLN A 85 -20.61 17.89 -5.28
C GLN A 85 -19.76 18.30 -6.49
N MET A 86 -18.42 18.29 -6.37
CA MET A 86 -17.53 18.63 -7.47
C MET A 86 -17.40 17.48 -8.47
N ASP A 87 -17.41 17.83 -9.75
CA ASP A 87 -17.17 16.89 -10.84
C ASP A 87 -15.77 16.27 -10.72
N GLY A 88 -15.70 14.94 -10.83
CA GLY A 88 -14.45 14.18 -10.72
C GLY A 88 -14.13 13.68 -9.31
N VAL A 89 -14.89 14.07 -8.27
CA VAL A 89 -14.71 13.54 -6.91
C VAL A 89 -15.55 12.27 -6.73
N SER A 90 -14.88 11.12 -6.61
CA SER A 90 -15.56 9.82 -6.43
C SER A 90 -15.99 9.57 -4.98
N SER A 91 -15.16 9.95 -4.01
CA SER A 91 -15.44 9.78 -2.58
C SER A 91 -14.72 10.83 -1.75
N VAL A 92 -15.29 11.14 -0.58
CA VAL A 92 -14.69 12.04 0.41
C VAL A 92 -14.87 11.41 1.78
N SER A 93 -13.75 11.13 2.45
CA SER A 93 -13.71 10.60 3.81
C SER A 93 -13.02 11.62 4.72
N PRO A 94 -13.62 12.00 5.85
CA PRO A 94 -12.92 12.78 6.85
C PRO A 94 -11.95 11.85 7.59
N VAL A 95 -10.77 12.37 7.89
CA VAL A 95 -9.72 11.63 8.60
C VAL A 95 -9.20 12.51 9.73
N ILE A 96 -9.03 11.92 10.91
CA ILE A 96 -8.36 12.53 12.05
C ILE A 96 -7.05 11.79 12.26
N GLU A 97 -5.93 12.48 12.09
CA GLU A 97 -4.61 11.91 12.35
C GLU A 97 -4.12 12.40 13.71
N GLN A 98 -3.80 11.47 14.61
CA GLN A 98 -3.32 11.84 15.92
C GLN A 98 -2.20 10.89 16.39
N PRO A 99 -0.99 11.40 16.65
CA PRO A 99 0.06 10.62 17.30
C PRO A 99 -0.37 10.21 18.71
N VAL A 100 -0.27 8.92 19.03
CA VAL A 100 -0.65 8.34 20.32
C VAL A 100 0.36 7.29 20.76
N LEU A 101 0.42 7.03 22.07
CA LEU A 101 1.11 5.84 22.57
C LEU A 101 0.09 4.71 22.69
N LEU A 102 0.33 3.61 21.99
CA LEU A 102 -0.46 2.39 22.10
C LEU A 102 0.19 1.43 23.08
N ARG A 103 -0.60 0.95 24.05
CA ARG A 103 -0.13 0.08 25.11
C ARG A 103 -1.00 -1.15 25.26
N ARG A 104 -0.39 -2.33 25.16
CA ARG A 104 -1.02 -3.61 25.54
C ARG A 104 -0.72 -3.99 26.98
N SER A 105 0.56 -3.91 27.38
CA SER A 105 1.04 -4.31 28.71
C SER A 105 2.07 -3.31 29.25
N ARG A 106 2.72 -3.59 30.39
CA ARG A 106 3.78 -2.69 30.91
C ARG A 106 5.03 -2.65 30.02
N GLU A 107 5.29 -3.72 29.28
CA GLU A 107 6.49 -3.91 28.46
C GLU A 107 6.21 -3.74 26.97
N ALA A 108 4.94 -3.86 26.54
CA ALA A 108 4.50 -3.67 25.16
C ALA A 108 3.83 -2.30 25.00
N ILE A 109 4.64 -1.29 24.70
CA ILE A 109 4.26 0.11 24.46
C ILE A 109 4.94 0.58 23.19
N ASP A 110 4.21 1.29 22.33
CA ASP A 110 4.77 1.88 21.11
C ASP A 110 4.13 3.22 20.76
N GLY A 111 4.84 4.05 20.00
CA GLY A 111 4.31 5.28 19.41
C GLY A 111 3.74 5.01 18.03
N VAL A 112 2.47 5.32 17.83
CA VAL A 112 1.74 5.06 16.58
C VAL A 112 0.91 6.28 16.19
N VAL A 113 0.47 6.34 14.93
CA VAL A 113 -0.46 7.36 14.46
C VAL A 113 -1.85 6.76 14.38
N LEU A 114 -2.77 7.27 15.19
CA LEU A 114 -4.16 6.87 15.13
C LEU A 114 -4.87 7.59 13.98
N LEU A 115 -5.46 6.83 13.07
CA LEU A 115 -6.39 7.33 12.06
C LEU A 115 -7.84 7.12 12.52
N GLY A 116 -8.53 8.23 12.80
CA GLY A 116 -9.96 8.25 13.04
C GLY A 116 -10.71 8.44 11.72
N MET A 117 -11.51 7.45 11.32
CA MET A 117 -12.27 7.48 10.07
C MET A 117 -13.72 7.03 10.31
N ASP A 118 -14.65 7.57 9.53
CA ASP A 118 -16.06 7.14 9.59
C ASP A 118 -16.27 5.78 8.92
N GLN A 119 -15.50 5.49 7.88
CA GLN A 119 -15.57 4.28 7.08
C GLN A 119 -14.15 3.73 6.84
N PHE A 120 -14.02 2.41 6.85
CA PHE A 120 -12.73 1.77 6.62
C PHE A 120 -12.42 1.83 5.12
N PRO A 121 -11.19 2.14 4.71
CA PRO A 121 -10.83 2.18 3.29
C PRO A 121 -11.05 0.82 2.62
N SER A 122 -11.76 0.80 1.49
CA SER A 122 -12.03 -0.43 0.71
C SER A 122 -10.76 -1.15 0.25
N TYR A 123 -9.69 -0.40 -0.01
CA TYR A 123 -8.38 -0.96 -0.33
C TYR A 123 -7.80 -1.81 0.80
N LEU A 124 -8.01 -1.38 2.05
CA LEU A 124 -7.60 -2.13 3.24
C LEU A 124 -8.54 -3.29 3.54
N GLU A 125 -9.82 -3.22 3.15
CA GLU A 125 -10.77 -4.33 3.32
C GLU A 125 -10.31 -5.60 2.61
N THR A 126 -9.77 -5.45 1.40
CA THR A 126 -9.23 -6.56 0.60
C THR A 126 -7.96 -7.16 1.21
N ARG A 127 -7.32 -6.45 2.14
CA ARG A 127 -6.02 -6.78 2.75
C ARG A 127 -6.10 -7.16 4.22
N LEU A 128 -7.31 -7.46 4.71
CA LEU A 128 -7.49 -7.99 6.05
C LEU A 128 -6.99 -9.43 6.13
N MET A 129 -6.10 -9.66 7.10
CA MET A 129 -5.63 -11.01 7.41
C MET A 129 -6.52 -11.71 8.42
N ALA A 130 -7.06 -10.96 9.39
CA ALA A 130 -7.87 -11.51 10.47
C ALA A 130 -8.90 -10.49 10.96
N GLY A 131 -10.05 -11.00 11.42
CA GLY A 131 -11.09 -10.20 12.06
C GLY A 131 -12.01 -9.48 11.08
N GLY A 132 -12.40 -8.24 11.39
CA GLY A 132 -13.30 -7.44 10.57
C GLY A 132 -13.14 -5.94 10.77
N THR A 133 -13.83 -5.16 9.92
CA THR A 133 -13.67 -3.70 9.80
C THR A 133 -14.69 -2.89 10.59
N THR A 134 -15.61 -3.57 11.27
CA THR A 134 -16.70 -2.90 11.97
C THR A 134 -16.20 -2.18 13.22
N PHE A 135 -16.18 -0.84 13.16
CA PHE A 135 -15.80 0.05 14.25
C PHE A 135 -16.79 0.09 15.44
N PRO A 136 -18.13 0.04 15.26
CA PRO A 136 -19.03 -0.03 16.40
C PRO A 136 -18.93 -1.40 17.06
N GLY A 137 -18.22 -1.46 18.19
CA GLY A 137 -18.07 -2.67 18.97
C GLY A 137 -19.30 -2.97 19.82
N ASP A 138 -19.74 -4.22 19.79
CA ASP A 138 -20.59 -4.77 20.86
C ASP A 138 -19.97 -4.49 22.24
N GLY A 139 -20.73 -3.82 23.11
CA GLY A 139 -20.31 -3.47 24.47
C GLY A 139 -19.74 -2.06 24.67
N GLY A 140 -19.95 -1.13 23.71
CA GLY A 140 -19.70 0.30 23.92
C GLY A 140 -18.23 0.75 23.86
N ARG A 141 -17.32 -0.15 23.44
CA ARG A 141 -15.91 0.19 23.21
C ARG A 141 -15.64 0.31 21.71
N PRO A 142 -14.92 1.34 21.25
CA PRO A 142 -14.54 1.47 19.85
C PRO A 142 -13.60 0.33 19.43
N GLY A 143 -13.83 -0.19 18.22
CA GLY A 143 -12.91 -1.11 17.56
C GLY A 143 -11.65 -0.39 17.07
N LEU A 144 -10.54 -1.12 17.06
CA LEU A 144 -9.27 -0.71 16.47
C LEU A 144 -8.84 -1.79 15.48
N VAL A 145 -8.35 -1.37 14.32
CA VAL A 145 -7.74 -2.24 13.31
C VAL A 145 -6.28 -1.80 13.22
N VAL A 146 -5.35 -2.75 13.19
CA VAL A 146 -3.89 -2.48 13.29
C VAL A 146 -3.13 -3.14 12.14
N GLY A 147 -2.01 -2.56 11.72
CA GLY A 147 -1.09 -3.21 10.79
C GLY A 147 -0.46 -4.49 11.36
N GLN A 148 -0.08 -5.41 10.48
CA GLN A 148 0.51 -6.70 10.85
C GLN A 148 1.84 -6.55 11.61
N GLU A 149 2.69 -5.62 11.20
CA GLU A 149 3.99 -5.39 11.83
C GLU A 149 3.81 -4.84 13.25
N LEU A 150 2.93 -3.85 13.43
CA LEU A 150 2.57 -3.33 14.75
C LEU A 150 1.96 -4.43 15.64
N ALA A 151 1.08 -5.26 15.08
CA ALA A 151 0.48 -6.38 15.79
C ALA A 151 1.56 -7.38 16.26
N THR A 152 2.52 -7.72 15.39
CA THR A 152 3.61 -8.64 15.70
C THR A 152 4.54 -8.07 16.78
N ARG A 153 4.93 -6.79 16.64
CA ARG A 153 5.83 -6.10 17.57
C ARG A 153 5.27 -5.99 18.98
N LEU A 154 3.95 -5.80 19.10
CA LEU A 154 3.24 -5.71 20.39
C LEU A 154 2.58 -7.02 20.83
N GLY A 155 2.68 -8.06 20.00
CA GLY A 155 2.06 -9.38 20.18
C GLY A 155 0.53 -9.34 20.23
N LEU A 156 -0.11 -8.42 19.52
CA LEU A 156 -1.56 -8.21 19.53
C LEU A 156 -2.29 -9.27 18.69
N ASP A 157 -3.38 -9.79 19.25
CA ASP A 157 -4.32 -10.67 18.53
C ASP A 157 -5.71 -10.03 18.41
N VAL A 158 -6.50 -10.49 17.43
CA VAL A 158 -7.90 -10.07 17.30
C VAL A 158 -8.66 -10.42 18.58
N GLY A 159 -9.29 -9.41 19.19
CA GLY A 159 -10.01 -9.51 20.45
C GLY A 159 -9.27 -8.93 21.65
N ASP A 160 -7.97 -8.65 21.52
CA ASP A 160 -7.16 -8.04 22.57
C ASP A 160 -7.59 -6.63 22.93
N ARG A 161 -7.24 -6.22 24.15
CA ARG A 161 -7.51 -4.88 24.68
C ARG A 161 -6.22 -4.07 24.69
N VAL A 162 -6.30 -2.87 24.11
CA VAL A 162 -5.21 -1.91 24.09
C VAL A 162 -5.67 -0.58 24.67
N THR A 163 -4.74 0.14 25.27
CA THR A 163 -4.96 1.47 25.83
C THR A 163 -4.18 2.47 24.99
N LEU A 164 -4.87 3.46 24.46
CA LEU A 164 -4.26 4.59 23.76
C LEU A 164 -4.09 5.76 24.71
N PHE A 165 -2.92 6.41 24.63
CA PHE A 165 -2.59 7.64 25.32
C PHE A 165 -2.34 8.73 24.27
N ALA A 166 -3.29 9.65 24.16
CA ALA A 166 -3.14 10.84 23.33
C ALA A 166 -2.55 11.98 24.16
N LEU A 167 -1.41 12.50 23.71
CA LEU A 167 -0.84 13.73 24.24
C LEU A 167 -1.59 14.90 23.58
N GLN A 168 -2.19 15.79 24.37
CA GLN A 168 -2.68 17.05 23.83
C GLN A 168 -1.47 17.96 23.59
N GLN A 169 -1.29 18.40 22.36
CA GLN A 169 -0.49 19.59 22.09
C GLN A 169 -1.38 20.78 22.42
N GLY A 170 -1.10 21.46 23.54
CA GLY A 170 -1.66 22.79 23.76
C GLY A 170 -1.04 23.78 22.79
N GLU A 171 -1.80 24.79 22.39
CA GLU A 171 -1.31 25.92 21.59
C GLU A 171 0.03 26.43 22.15
N ALA A 172 1.04 26.49 21.26
CA ALA A 172 2.36 27.07 21.48
C ALA A 172 3.22 26.45 22.59
N GLY A 173 3.97 25.38 22.27
CA GLY A 173 5.36 25.14 22.73
C GLY A 173 5.64 25.07 24.24
N MET A 174 4.62 25.14 25.08
CA MET A 174 4.72 25.09 26.52
C MET A 174 3.93 23.87 26.97
N ALA A 175 4.67 22.85 27.44
CA ALA A 175 4.11 21.84 28.32
C ALA A 175 3.56 22.56 29.57
N MET A 176 2.31 23.03 29.47
CA MET A 176 1.58 23.62 30.57
C MET A 176 1.44 22.53 31.63
N ARG A 177 2.12 22.73 32.77
CA ARG A 177 2.07 21.88 33.96
C ARG A 177 0.62 21.46 34.23
N GLY A 178 0.26 20.21 33.92
CA GLY A 178 -1.02 19.63 34.33
C GLY A 178 -1.96 19.13 33.23
N GLN A 179 -1.64 19.24 31.94
CA GLN A 179 -2.43 18.56 30.90
C GLN A 179 -2.28 17.04 31.04
N ARG A 180 -3.34 16.37 31.50
CA ARG A 180 -3.38 14.92 31.63
C ARG A 180 -3.62 14.33 30.23
N PRO A 181 -2.86 13.30 29.82
CA PRO A 181 -3.08 12.65 28.53
C PRO A 181 -4.50 12.10 28.46
N ARG A 182 -5.13 12.18 27.28
CA ARG A 182 -6.42 11.55 27.05
C ARG A 182 -6.20 10.05 26.91
N VAL A 183 -6.82 9.28 27.79
CA VAL A 183 -6.66 7.83 27.83
C VAL A 183 -7.97 7.18 27.42
N LYS A 184 -7.92 6.28 26.44
CA LYS A 184 -9.11 5.52 26.00
C LYS A 184 -8.72 4.08 25.67
N GLN A 185 -9.61 3.14 26.00
CA GLN A 185 -9.42 1.74 25.70
C GLN A 185 -10.13 1.35 24.42
N PHE A 186 -9.44 0.55 23.61
CA PHE A 186 -9.93 0.01 22.35
C PHE A 186 -9.81 -1.51 22.36
N ARG A 187 -10.55 -2.15 21.46
CA ARG A 187 -10.45 -3.59 21.22
C ARG A 187 -9.95 -3.83 19.80
N VAL A 188 -8.91 -4.65 19.66
CA VAL A 188 -8.42 -5.07 18.34
C VAL A 188 -9.51 -5.89 17.66
N ARG A 189 -9.97 -5.44 16.50
CA ARG A 189 -11.05 -6.08 15.73
C ARG A 189 -10.55 -6.68 14.44
N GLY A 190 -9.43 -6.19 13.91
CA GLY A 190 -8.80 -6.77 12.74
C GLY A 190 -7.32 -6.43 12.66
N VAL A 191 -6.64 -7.19 11.82
CA VAL A 191 -5.24 -6.99 11.45
C VAL A 191 -5.18 -6.95 9.92
N TYR A 192 -4.53 -5.94 9.36
CA TYR A 192 -4.32 -5.81 7.92
C TYR A 192 -2.83 -5.85 7.57
N ASP A 193 -2.52 -6.15 6.31
CA ASP A 193 -1.17 -6.12 5.76
C ASP A 193 -1.20 -5.38 4.42
N THR A 194 -0.55 -4.22 4.36
CA THR A 194 -0.43 -3.45 3.11
C THR A 194 0.78 -3.86 2.28
N SER A 195 1.61 -4.75 2.81
CA SER A 195 2.93 -5.13 2.29
C SER A 195 3.84 -3.90 2.12
N LEU A 196 3.57 -2.87 2.93
CA LEU A 196 4.34 -1.63 3.10
C LEU A 196 4.70 -1.51 4.57
N GLN A 197 5.89 -1.97 4.92
CA GLN A 197 6.37 -2.03 6.29
C GLN A 197 6.28 -0.67 7.00
N ASP A 198 6.67 0.43 6.34
CA ASP A 198 6.62 1.77 6.92
C ASP A 198 5.20 2.21 7.32
N ILE A 199 4.17 1.68 6.64
CA ILE A 199 2.77 1.98 6.93
C ILE A 199 2.27 1.07 8.05
N ASP A 200 2.51 -0.24 7.93
CA ASP A 200 2.04 -1.25 8.88
C ASP A 200 2.75 -1.16 10.26
N GLU A 201 3.90 -0.49 10.32
CA GLU A 201 4.61 -0.18 11.56
C GLU A 201 4.08 1.05 12.29
N VAL A 202 3.51 2.02 11.56
CA VAL A 202 3.11 3.33 12.10
C VAL A 202 1.61 3.40 12.40
N TYR A 203 0.79 2.70 11.63
CA TYR A 203 -0.68 2.74 11.66
C TYR A 203 -1.33 1.42 12.14
#